data_AF-A0A399JAW8-F1
#
_entry.id   AF-A0A399JAW8-F1
#
_cell.length_a   1.000
_cell.length_b   1.000
_cell.length_c   1.000
_cell.angle_alpha   90.00
_cell.angle_beta   90.00
_cell.angle_gamma   90.00
#
_symmetry.space_group_name_H-M   'P 1'
#
loop_
_entity.id
_entity.type
_entity.pdbx_description
1 polymer ?
#
loop_
_entity_poly.entity_id
_entity_poly.type
_entity_poly.pdbx_seq_one_letter_code
_entity_poly.pdbx_strand_id
1 'polypeptide(L)'
;MPAGGVTEWAGWSFTNDDFFTAAAPGRGREGNVRSRNVFAVADADEWDDKALGAGEFDSTLISEAVKLNGAKSLRVDFVSDYLVDGPQSGQVLAS
;
A
#
# COMPACT_ATOMS: atom_id res chain seq x y z
N MET A 1 -1.01 -14.07 2.75
CA MET A 1 -1.27 -13.97 1.30
C MET A 1 -0.79 -15.21 0.56
N PRO A 2 -1.50 -15.65 -0.49
CA PRO A 2 -1.07 -16.70 -1.41
C PRO A 2 0.28 -16.41 -2.08
N ALA A 3 0.96 -17.47 -2.54
CA ALA A 3 2.12 -17.34 -3.41
C ALA A 3 1.69 -17.07 -4.86
N GLY A 4 2.52 -16.35 -5.61
CA GLY A 4 2.24 -15.93 -6.99
C GLY A 4 1.88 -14.45 -7.08
N GLY A 5 1.15 -14.09 -8.13
CA GLY A 5 0.79 -12.71 -8.43
C GLY A 5 1.95 -11.90 -8.99
N VAL A 6 1.75 -10.60 -9.16
CA VAL A 6 2.83 -9.68 -9.55
C VAL A 6 3.77 -9.49 -8.36
N THR A 7 5.04 -9.87 -8.52
CA THR A 7 6.03 -9.91 -7.43
C THR A 7 6.24 -8.52 -6.81
N GLU A 8 6.22 -7.48 -7.63
CA GLU A 8 6.39 -6.09 -7.21
C GLU A 8 5.20 -5.56 -6.39
N TRP A 9 4.04 -6.25 -6.41
CA TRP A 9 2.83 -5.89 -5.66
C TRP A 9 2.43 -6.94 -4.62
N ALA A 10 3.31 -7.88 -4.31
CA ALA A 10 3.09 -8.88 -3.27
C ALA A 10 3.18 -8.27 -1.85
N GLY A 11 2.15 -7.53 -1.46
CA GLY A 11 1.97 -6.94 -0.13
C GLY A 11 2.15 -5.43 -0.18
N TRP A 12 2.93 -4.90 0.75
CA TRP A 12 3.30 -3.48 0.75
C TRP A 12 4.60 -3.26 -0.01
N SER A 13 4.56 -2.32 -0.94
CA SER A 13 5.71 -1.90 -1.73
C SER A 13 5.97 -0.42 -1.58
N PHE A 14 7.26 -0.06 -1.52
CA PHE A 14 7.70 1.32 -1.62
C PHE A 14 8.04 1.61 -3.08
N THR A 15 7.27 2.50 -3.70
CA THR A 15 7.35 2.80 -5.13
C THR A 15 7.45 4.30 -5.36
N ASN A 16 7.60 4.72 -6.62
CA ASN A 16 7.53 6.10 -7.06
C ASN A 16 6.43 6.29 -8.12
N ASP A 17 6.18 7.55 -8.48
CA ASP A 17 5.10 7.93 -9.40
C ASP A 17 5.27 7.31 -10.80
N ASP A 18 6.52 7.29 -11.31
CA ASP A 18 6.83 6.73 -12.63
C ASP A 18 6.49 5.24 -12.70
N PHE A 19 6.93 4.46 -11.71
CA PHE A 19 6.67 3.03 -11.66
C PHE A 19 5.19 2.75 -11.39
N PHE A 20 4.59 3.46 -10.42
CA PHE A 20 3.19 3.26 -10.06
C PHE A 20 2.28 3.54 -11.27
N THR A 21 2.49 4.66 -11.97
CA THR A 21 1.73 5.01 -13.17
C THR A 21 1.93 4.01 -14.30
N ALA A 22 3.17 3.56 -14.52
CA ALA A 22 3.49 2.60 -15.59
C ALA A 22 2.92 1.19 -15.34
N ALA A 23 2.61 0.84 -14.09
CA ALA A 23 2.04 -0.47 -13.76
C ALA A 23 0.62 -0.66 -14.30
N ALA A 24 -0.18 0.40 -14.44
CA ALA A 24 -1.50 0.33 -15.08
C ALA A 24 -1.88 1.63 -15.82
N PRO A 25 -1.34 1.84 -17.02
CA PRO A 25 -1.61 3.05 -17.80
C PRO A 25 -3.10 3.18 -18.17
N GLY A 26 -3.65 4.38 -18.01
CA GLY A 26 -5.05 4.69 -18.32
C GLY A 26 -6.05 4.08 -17.33
N ARG A 27 -5.60 3.68 -16.13
CA ARG A 27 -6.45 3.15 -15.05
C ARG A 27 -6.58 4.11 -13.87
N GLY A 28 -6.16 5.36 -14.03
CA GLY A 28 -6.38 6.43 -13.05
C GLY A 28 -5.20 6.69 -12.10
N ARG A 29 -4.11 5.92 -12.23
CA ARG A 29 -2.88 6.12 -11.44
C ARG A 29 -2.20 7.46 -11.74
N GLU A 30 -2.39 7.98 -12.96
CA GLU A 30 -1.96 9.33 -13.37
C GLU A 30 -2.57 10.44 -12.52
N GLY A 31 -3.68 10.15 -11.83
CA GLY A 31 -4.34 11.07 -10.91
C GLY A 31 -3.67 11.17 -9.54
N ASN A 32 -2.68 10.33 -9.22
CA ASN A 32 -1.98 10.29 -7.92
C ASN A 32 -0.98 11.45 -7.74
N VAL A 33 -1.42 12.68 -8.03
CA VAL A 33 -0.58 13.88 -8.12
C VAL A 33 -0.08 14.42 -6.77
N ARG A 34 -0.52 13.83 -5.65
CA ARG A 34 -0.12 14.24 -4.29
C ARG A 34 0.90 13.30 -3.67
N SER A 35 1.01 12.08 -4.14
CA SER A 35 2.07 11.16 -3.73
C SER A 35 3.34 11.50 -4.50
N ARG A 36 4.39 11.92 -3.79
CA ARG A 36 5.66 12.36 -4.38
C ARG A 36 6.83 11.65 -3.73
N ASN A 37 7.92 11.52 -4.48
CA ASN A 37 9.10 10.73 -4.11
C ASN A 37 8.76 9.24 -3.97
N VAL A 38 9.06 8.66 -2.80
CA VAL A 38 8.75 7.28 -2.46
C VAL A 38 7.53 7.25 -1.56
N PHE A 39 6.56 6.41 -1.92
CA PHE A 39 5.35 6.20 -1.13
C PHE A 39 5.03 4.71 -1.03
N ALA A 40 4.31 4.34 0.03
CA ALA A 40 3.90 2.96 0.28
C ALA A 40 2.56 2.69 -0.40
N VAL A 41 2.44 1.56 -1.09
CA VAL A 41 1.22 1.10 -1.75
C VAL A 41 0.97 -0.36 -1.40
N ALA A 42 -0.28 -0.69 -1.10
CA ALA A 42 -0.80 -2.04 -1.11
C ALA A 42 -1.79 -2.14 -2.26
N ASP A 43 -1.42 -2.89 -3.31
CA ASP A 43 -2.08 -2.86 -4.61
C ASP A 43 -2.68 -4.24 -4.93
N ALA A 44 -3.85 -4.52 -4.36
CA ALA A 44 -4.47 -5.84 -4.46
C ALA A 44 -4.92 -6.18 -5.89
N ASP A 45 -5.34 -5.17 -6.67
CA ASP A 45 -5.78 -5.32 -8.07
C ASP A 45 -4.60 -5.74 -8.94
N GLU A 46 -3.51 -4.96 -8.92
CA GLU A 46 -2.35 -5.27 -9.76
C GLU A 46 -1.51 -6.44 -9.26
N TRP A 47 -1.70 -6.87 -8.01
CA TRP A 47 -1.16 -8.14 -7.54
C TRP A 47 -1.88 -9.35 -8.18
N ASP A 48 -3.21 -9.28 -8.36
CA ASP A 48 -4.07 -10.35 -8.89
C ASP A 48 -4.02 -10.49 -10.42
N ASP A 49 -3.32 -9.58 -11.11
CA ASP A 49 -3.11 -9.61 -12.56
C ASP A 49 -2.25 -10.80 -13.07
N LYS A 50 -1.69 -11.62 -12.16
CA LYS A 50 -0.94 -12.84 -12.49
C LYS A 50 -1.42 -14.04 -11.67
N ALA A 51 -1.17 -15.23 -12.22
CA ALA A 51 -1.51 -16.48 -11.57
C ALA A 51 -1.01 -16.55 -10.12
N LEU A 52 -1.93 -16.84 -9.20
CA LEU A 52 -1.68 -16.97 -7.77
C LEU A 52 -2.47 -18.13 -7.16
N GLY A 53 -2.02 -18.59 -5.99
CA GLY A 53 -2.70 -19.64 -5.23
C GLY A 53 -4.02 -19.13 -4.62
N ALA A 54 -4.89 -20.04 -4.19
CA ALA A 54 -6.17 -19.65 -3.57
C ALA A 54 -5.96 -18.87 -2.26
N GLY A 55 -6.68 -17.74 -2.12
CA GLY A 55 -6.74 -16.92 -0.91
C GLY A 55 -6.92 -15.44 -1.23
N GLU A 56 -6.94 -14.61 -0.20
CA GLU A 56 -7.16 -13.16 -0.30
C GLU A 56 -5.86 -12.36 -0.17
N PHE A 57 -5.87 -11.13 -0.70
CA PHE A 57 -4.86 -10.13 -0.39
C PHE A 57 -5.06 -9.64 1.05
N ASP A 58 -4.11 -9.95 1.92
CA ASP A 58 -4.11 -9.59 3.34
C ASP A 58 -2.69 -9.22 3.76
N SER A 59 -2.42 -7.92 3.86
CA SER A 59 -1.09 -7.39 4.14
C SER A 59 -1.14 -6.23 5.13
N THR A 60 -0.08 -6.11 5.94
CA THR A 60 0.06 -5.07 6.97
C THR A 60 1.43 -4.44 6.87
N LEU A 61 1.49 -3.11 6.86
CA LEU A 61 2.72 -2.34 7.04
C LEU A 61 2.82 -1.87 8.47
N ILE A 62 3.91 -2.23 9.14
CA ILE A 62 4.19 -1.85 10.53
C ILE A 62 5.41 -0.93 10.53
N SER A 63 5.27 0.26 11.10
CA SER A 63 6.42 1.15 11.31
C SER A 63 7.36 0.61 12.38
N GLU A 64 8.61 1.06 12.37
CA GLU A 64 9.52 0.75 13.46
C GLU A 64 9.01 1.35 14.79
N ALA A 65 9.29 0.66 15.89
CA ALA A 65 8.94 1.15 17.22
C ALA A 65 9.68 2.46 17.54
N VAL A 66 8.91 3.49 17.88
CA VAL A 66 9.46 4.79 18.30
C VAL A 66 9.52 4.87 19.83
N LYS A 67 10.72 5.06 20.39
CA LYS A 67 10.88 5.31 21.83
C LYS A 67 10.54 6.76 22.16
N LEU A 68 9.61 6.96 23.10
CA LEU A 68 9.21 8.31 23.54
C LEU A 68 10.26 9.00 24.42
N ASN A 69 11.23 8.27 24.99
CA ASN A 69 12.31 8.81 25.82
C ASN A 69 11.83 9.78 26.93
N GLY A 70 10.70 9.46 27.56
CA GLY A 70 10.08 10.28 28.62
C GLY A 70 9.07 11.33 28.14
N ALA A 71 8.88 11.48 26.82
CA ALA A 71 7.78 12.29 26.29
C ALA A 71 6.41 11.66 26.63
N LYS A 72 5.41 12.52 26.88
CA LYS A 72 4.04 12.08 27.21
C LYS A 72 3.20 11.73 25.99
N SER A 73 3.57 12.23 24.83
CA SER A 73 2.85 12.03 23.58
C SER A 73 3.80 12.13 22.38
N LEU A 74 3.39 11.46 21.29
CA LEU A 74 3.98 11.57 19.97
C LEU A 74 2.86 11.96 19.01
N ARG A 75 3.14 12.90 18.10
CA ARG A 75 2.25 13.23 17.00
C ARG A 75 2.65 12.42 15.79
N VAL A 76 1.68 11.71 15.20
CA VAL A 76 1.85 10.97 13.94
C VAL A 76 0.89 11.58 12.94
N ASP A 77 1.42 12.12 11.86
CA ASP A 77 0.65 12.62 10.72
C ASP A 77 0.96 11.73 9.51
N PHE A 78 -0.08 11.32 8.78
CA PHE A 78 0.04 10.63 7.51
C PHE A 78 -1.08 11.07 6.58
N VAL A 79 -0.88 10.85 5.29
CA VAL A 79 -1.90 11.02 4.26
C VAL A 79 -2.08 9.67 3.61
N SER A 80 -3.33 9.25 3.43
CA SER A 80 -3.68 8.06 2.67
C SER A 80 -4.53 8.45 1.48
N ASP A 81 -4.32 7.75 0.37
CA ASP A 81 -5.24 7.70 -0.75
C ASP A 81 -5.76 6.26 -0.83
N TYR A 82 -7.07 6.09 -0.94
CA TYR A 82 -7.71 4.79 -0.88
C TYR A 82 -8.78 4.69 -1.95
N LEU A 83 -8.50 3.84 -2.95
CA LEU A 83 -9.44 3.44 -3.98
C LEU A 83 -9.82 1.99 -3.71
N VAL A 84 -11.12 1.74 -3.59
CA VAL A 84 -11.67 0.45 -3.16
C VAL A 84 -12.56 -0.13 -4.25
N ASP A 85 -12.44 -1.44 -4.49
CA ASP A 85 -13.40 -2.21 -5.27
C ASP A 85 -13.99 -3.36 -4.45
N GLY A 86 -15.32 -3.49 -4.49
CA GLY A 86 -16.05 -4.57 -3.83
C GLY A 86 -15.85 -4.66 -2.30
N PRO A 87 -15.61 -5.85 -1.73
CA PRO A 87 -15.58 -6.10 -0.28
C PRO A 87 -14.26 -5.68 0.41
N GLN A 88 -13.33 -5.06 -0.33
CA GLN A 88 -12.02 -4.67 0.18
C GLN A 88 -12.14 -3.67 1.35
N SER A 89 -11.25 -3.81 2.34
CA SER A 89 -11.19 -2.90 3.47
C SER A 89 -9.75 -2.64 3.90
N GLY A 90 -9.52 -1.47 4.50
CA GLY A 90 -8.25 -1.07 5.09
C GLY A 90 -8.47 -0.44 6.46
N GLN A 91 -7.51 -0.63 7.37
CA GLN A 91 -7.56 -0.06 8.72
C GLN A 91 -6.22 0.59 9.07
N VAL A 92 -6.29 1.66 9.85
CA VAL A 92 -5.12 2.29 10.46
C VAL A 92 -5.25 2.17 11.96
N LEU A 93 -4.24 1.55 12.58
CA LEU A 93 -4.15 1.39 14.03
C LEU A 93 -2.93 2.14 14.56
N ALA A 94 -3.12 2.88 15.65
CA ALA A 94 -2.04 3.40 16.48
C ALA A 94 -2.21 2.79 17.88
N SER A 95 -1.20 2.03 18.33
CA SER A 95 -1.23 1.25 19.57
C SER A 95 0.11 1.28 20.29
#